data_AF-A0A3D4TG57-F1
#
_entry.id   AF-A0A3D4TG57-F1
#
_cell.length_a   1.000
_cell.length_b   1.000
_cell.length_c   1.000
_cell.angle_alpha   90.00
_cell.angle_beta   90.00
_cell.angle_gamma   90.00
#
_symmetry.space_group_name_H-M   'P 1'
#
loop_
_entity.id
_entity.type
_entity.pdbx_description
1 polymer ?
#
loop_
_entity_poly.entity_id
_entity_poly.type
_entity_poly.pdbx_seq_one_letter_code
_entity_poly.pdbx_strand_id
1 'polypeptide(L)'
;RWLREGRDPENALGVVISVPFSGGYRRAQAQQESAREAALHAQAQGTERDVQLLVWDTLHQGQALQDRWRAERSALAAHRSAAERSRRAWELGELEMGQYLLAERALLDRALAEQSARTAATTAAWVLRLRAGQLWSDALQP
;
A
#
# COMPACT_ATOMS: atom_id res chain seq x y z
N ARG A 1 -60.63 69.07 -17.50
CA ARG A 1 -59.68 69.46 -16.43
C ARG A 1 -59.65 68.32 -15.44
N TRP A 2 -58.49 67.68 -15.29
CA TRP A 2 -58.28 66.32 -14.82
C TRP A 2 -58.31 66.21 -13.28
N LEU A 3 -59.15 65.34 -12.73
CA LEU A 3 -58.92 64.75 -11.40
C LEU A 3 -58.13 63.47 -11.66
N ARG A 4 -56.80 63.56 -11.48
CA ARG A 4 -55.91 62.40 -11.51
C ARG A 4 -56.01 61.70 -10.16
N GLU A 5 -56.51 60.48 -10.19
CA GLU A 5 -56.31 59.46 -9.16
C GLU A 5 -54.78 59.31 -8.95
N GLY A 6 -54.26 59.83 -7.84
CA GLY A 6 -52.87 59.60 -7.45
C GLY A 6 -52.75 58.22 -6.82
N ARG A 7 -52.82 57.16 -7.63
CA ARG A 7 -52.45 55.82 -7.18
C ARG A 7 -50.94 55.69 -7.32
N ASP A 8 -50.23 56.09 -6.27
CA ASP A 8 -48.80 55.81 -6.16
C ASP A 8 -48.65 54.29 -5.95
N PRO A 9 -47.90 53.55 -6.79
CA PRO A 9 -47.58 52.16 -6.50
C PRO A 9 -46.51 52.15 -5.41
N GLU A 10 -46.96 52.10 -4.16
CA GLU A 10 -46.11 51.93 -2.99
C GLU A 10 -45.34 50.60 -3.10
N ASN A 11 -44.10 50.66 -3.61
CA ASN A 11 -43.20 49.50 -3.66
C ASN A 11 -42.64 49.25 -2.25
N ALA A 12 -43.39 48.52 -1.43
CA ALA A 12 -42.91 48.06 -0.13
C ALA A 12 -41.99 46.83 -0.31
N LEU A 13 -40.67 47.03 -0.18
CA LEU A 13 -39.70 45.95 -0.12
C LEU A 13 -39.62 45.41 1.32
N GLY A 14 -40.34 44.32 1.61
CA GLY A 14 -40.34 43.70 2.93
C GLY A 14 -39.15 42.76 3.13
N VAL A 15 -38.25 43.07 4.07
CA VAL A 15 -37.21 42.14 4.54
C VAL A 15 -37.74 41.40 5.76
N VAL A 16 -38.02 40.10 5.62
CA VAL A 16 -38.44 39.24 6.73
C VAL A 16 -37.19 38.66 7.40
N ILE A 17 -36.86 39.16 8.58
CA ILE A 17 -35.82 38.58 9.44
C ILE A 17 -36.54 37.69 10.45
N SER A 18 -36.41 36.37 10.31
CA SER A 18 -36.85 35.44 11.33
C SER A 18 -35.68 35.10 12.26
N VAL A 19 -35.80 35.47 13.53
CA VAL A 19 -34.86 35.06 14.57
C VAL A 19 -35.50 33.93 15.36
N PRO A 20 -35.06 32.68 15.18
CA PRO A 20 -35.66 31.56 15.88
C PRO A 20 -35.31 31.56 17.36
N PHE A 21 -36.32 31.47 18.22
CA PHE A 21 -36.11 31.19 19.65
C PHE A 21 -35.59 29.74 19.85
N SER A 22 -34.59 29.57 20.70
CA SER A 22 -33.87 28.32 20.90
C SER A 22 -34.74 27.25 21.58
N GLY A 23 -35.19 26.25 20.82
CA GLY A 23 -35.94 25.09 21.32
C GLY A 23 -35.06 23.84 21.52
N GLY A 24 -35.52 22.89 22.35
CA GLY A 24 -34.82 21.62 22.61
C GLY A 24 -34.50 20.80 21.34
N TYR A 25 -35.36 20.86 20.31
CA TYR A 25 -35.15 20.19 19.02
C TYR A 25 -33.89 20.68 18.28
N ARG A 26 -33.66 22.00 18.20
CA ARG A 26 -32.45 22.55 17.56
C ARG A 26 -31.18 22.18 18.32
N ARG A 27 -31.25 22.10 19.66
CA ARG A 27 -30.13 21.62 20.49
C ARG A 27 -29.84 20.14 20.23
N ALA A 28 -30.86 19.29 20.13
CA ALA A 28 -30.69 17.88 19.81
C ALA A 28 -30.11 17.68 18.40
N GLN A 29 -30.55 18.45 17.41
CA GLN A 29 -29.99 18.42 16.05
C GLN A 29 -28.52 18.86 16.02
N ALA A 30 -28.18 19.96 16.70
CA ALA A 30 -26.79 20.41 16.82
C ALA A 30 -25.89 19.38 17.52
N GLN A 31 -26.40 18.73 18.58
CA GLN A 31 -25.70 17.62 19.24
C GLN A 31 -25.50 16.43 18.29
N GLN A 32 -26.52 16.06 17.52
CA GLN A 32 -26.44 14.97 16.55
C GLN A 32 -25.40 15.24 15.46
N GLU A 33 -25.37 16.46 14.90
CA GLU A 33 -24.37 16.85 13.89
C GLU A 33 -22.96 16.88 14.50
N SER A 34 -22.79 17.41 15.71
CA SER A 34 -21.49 17.38 16.40
C SER A 34 -20.99 15.96 16.66
N ALA A 35 -21.90 15.03 17.00
CA ALA A 35 -21.56 13.62 17.20
C ALA A 35 -21.18 12.93 15.88
N ARG A 36 -21.84 13.29 14.75
CA ARG A 36 -21.49 12.81 13.42
C ARG A 36 -20.11 13.31 12.99
N GLU A 37 -19.83 14.59 13.20
CA GLU A 37 -18.53 15.18 12.88
C GLU A 37 -17.42 14.49 13.70
N ALA A 38 -17.63 14.32 15.02
CA ALA A 38 -16.70 13.60 15.87
C ALA A 38 -16.47 12.15 15.41
N ALA A 39 -17.53 11.46 14.96
CA ALA A 39 -17.42 10.11 14.41
C ALA A 39 -16.62 10.08 13.10
N LEU A 40 -16.84 11.05 12.19
CA LEU A 40 -16.08 11.14 10.94
C LEU A 40 -14.60 11.46 11.19
N HIS A 41 -14.30 12.38 12.11
CA HIS A 41 -12.92 12.67 12.53
C HIS A 41 -12.26 11.43 13.13
N ALA A 42 -12.96 10.70 14.00
CA ALA A 42 -12.43 9.45 14.57
C ALA A 42 -12.19 8.38 13.50
N GLN A 43 -13.06 8.27 12.48
CA GLN A 43 -12.87 7.37 11.34
C GLN A 43 -11.68 7.78 10.46
N ALA A 44 -11.48 9.07 10.22
CA ALA A 44 -10.34 9.58 9.47
C ALA A 44 -9.02 9.27 10.21
N GLN A 45 -8.96 9.53 11.52
CA GLN A 45 -7.81 9.18 12.37
C GLN A 45 -7.59 7.65 12.46
N GLY A 46 -8.65 6.86 12.38
CA GLY A 46 -8.56 5.40 12.26
C GLY A 46 -7.89 4.98 10.96
N THR A 47 -8.42 5.47 9.84
CA THR A 47 -7.89 5.21 8.49
C THR A 47 -6.42 5.62 8.37
N GLU A 48 -6.03 6.78 8.91
CA GLU A 48 -4.65 7.25 8.86
C GLU A 48 -3.69 6.29 9.59
N ARG A 49 -4.07 5.83 10.78
CA ARG A 49 -3.27 4.84 11.53
C ARG A 49 -3.19 3.51 10.80
N ASP A 50 -4.30 3.03 10.22
CA ASP A 50 -4.33 1.79 9.47
C ASP A 50 -3.42 1.86 8.23
N VAL A 51 -3.42 3.00 7.54
CA VAL A 51 -2.51 3.26 6.40
C VAL A 51 -1.05 3.26 6.86
N GLN A 52 -0.72 3.93 7.98
CA GLN A 52 0.64 3.94 8.51
C GLN A 52 1.14 2.53 8.86
N LEU A 53 0.30 1.71 9.50
CA LEU A 53 0.63 0.32 9.84
C LEU A 53 0.83 -0.53 8.58
N LEU A 54 -0.06 -0.38 7.58
CA LEU A 54 0.05 -1.09 6.32
C LEU A 54 1.35 -0.73 5.57
N VAL A 55 1.70 0.56 5.54
CA VAL A 55 2.94 1.02 4.91
C VAL A 55 4.15 0.43 5.62
N TRP A 56 4.18 0.48 6.95
CA TRP A 56 5.26 -0.08 7.76
C TRP A 56 5.43 -1.58 7.50
N ASP A 57 4.35 -2.35 7.56
CA ASP A 57 4.36 -3.79 7.31
C ASP A 57 4.84 -4.13 5.89
N THR A 58 4.30 -3.42 4.88
CA THR A 58 4.70 -3.65 3.47
C THR A 58 6.18 -3.37 3.25
N LEU A 59 6.72 -2.30 3.85
CA LEU A 59 8.15 -1.98 3.75
C LEU A 59 9.02 -3.04 4.41
N HIS A 60 8.67 -3.46 5.63
CA HIS A 60 9.42 -4.49 6.34
C HIS A 60 9.39 -5.84 5.61
N GLN A 61 8.23 -6.25 5.09
CA GLN A 61 8.12 -7.47 4.27
C GLN A 61 8.96 -7.37 2.99
N GLY A 62 8.92 -6.23 2.30
CA GLY A 62 9.73 -6.01 1.10
C GLY A 62 11.23 -6.10 1.38
N GLN A 63 11.69 -5.50 2.48
CA GLN A 63 13.08 -5.59 2.93
C GLN A 63 13.48 -7.03 3.27
N ALA A 64 12.65 -7.74 4.03
CA ALA A 64 12.91 -9.13 4.40
C ALA A 64 13.02 -10.06 3.17
N LEU A 65 12.18 -9.86 2.15
CA LEU A 65 12.24 -10.62 0.90
C LEU A 65 13.52 -10.31 0.11
N GLN A 66 13.93 -9.05 0.08
CA GLN A 66 15.18 -8.63 -0.55
C GLN A 66 16.40 -9.25 0.11
N ASP A 67 16.44 -9.27 1.44
CA ASP A 67 17.53 -9.87 2.21
C ASP A 67 17.54 -11.41 2.09
N ARG A 68 16.37 -12.04 2.07
CA ARG A 68 16.24 -13.47 1.77
C ARG A 68 16.82 -13.80 0.39
N TRP A 69 16.51 -13.02 -0.64
CA TRP A 69 17.10 -13.23 -1.97
C TRP A 69 18.63 -13.12 -1.94
N ARG A 70 19.19 -12.11 -1.26
CA ARG A 70 20.65 -11.98 -1.11
C ARG A 70 21.27 -13.20 -0.42
N ALA A 71 20.63 -13.71 0.63
CA ALA A 71 21.07 -14.91 1.34
C ALA A 71 21.05 -16.14 0.41
N GLU A 72 19.94 -16.39 -0.30
CA GLU A 72 19.84 -17.53 -1.24
C GLU A 72 20.85 -17.41 -2.39
N ARG A 73 21.11 -16.19 -2.89
CA ARG A 73 22.14 -15.96 -3.92
C ARG A 73 23.53 -16.34 -3.42
N SER A 74 23.85 -16.01 -2.17
CA SER A 74 25.12 -16.39 -1.55
C SER A 74 25.23 -17.90 -1.32
N ALA A 75 24.13 -18.53 -0.89
CA ALA A 75 24.05 -19.97 -0.71
C ALA A 75 24.24 -20.72 -2.04
N LEU A 76 23.58 -20.27 -3.11
CA LEU A 76 23.75 -20.82 -4.45
C LEU A 76 25.21 -20.75 -4.92
N ALA A 77 25.90 -19.64 -4.69
CA ALA A 77 27.32 -19.52 -5.03
C ALA A 77 28.19 -20.54 -4.26
N ALA A 78 27.93 -20.73 -2.96
CA ALA A 78 28.63 -21.74 -2.17
C ALA A 78 28.35 -23.16 -2.68
N HIS A 79 27.10 -23.47 -3.00
CA HIS A 79 26.69 -24.76 -3.56
C HIS A 79 27.29 -25.03 -4.94
N ARG A 80 27.41 -24.03 -5.81
CA ARG A 80 28.13 -24.15 -7.09
C ARG A 80 29.58 -24.56 -6.88
N SER A 81 30.28 -23.87 -5.98
CA SER A 81 31.67 -24.21 -5.66
C SER A 81 31.81 -25.63 -5.09
N ALA A 82 30.82 -26.09 -4.33
CA ALA A 82 30.81 -27.44 -3.76
C ALA A 82 30.57 -28.49 -4.85
N ALA A 83 29.59 -28.28 -5.74
CA ALA A 83 29.33 -29.16 -6.87
C ALA A 83 30.53 -29.28 -7.81
N GLU A 84 31.22 -28.17 -8.10
CA GLU A 84 32.46 -28.18 -8.89
C GLU A 84 33.58 -29.00 -8.24
N ARG A 85 33.71 -28.95 -6.90
CA ARG A 85 34.66 -29.79 -6.16
C ARG A 85 34.25 -31.27 -6.21
N SER A 86 32.97 -31.57 -6.00
CA SER A 86 32.44 -32.94 -6.09
C SER A 86 32.62 -33.54 -7.48
N ARG A 87 32.39 -32.75 -8.54
CA ARG A 87 32.64 -33.15 -9.91
C ARG A 87 34.10 -33.51 -10.14
N ARG A 88 35.03 -32.65 -9.72
CA ARG A 88 36.47 -32.92 -9.85
C ARG A 88 36.90 -34.16 -9.07
N ALA A 89 36.41 -34.33 -7.84
CA ALA A 89 36.71 -35.52 -7.04
C ALA A 89 36.19 -36.81 -7.70
N TRP A 90 35.02 -36.77 -8.34
CA TRP A 90 34.49 -37.90 -9.10
C TRP A 90 35.32 -38.18 -10.37
N GLU A 91 35.71 -37.15 -11.12
CA GLU A 91 36.58 -37.28 -12.30
C GLU A 91 37.95 -37.89 -11.95
N LEU A 92 38.46 -37.64 -10.75
CA LEU A 92 39.70 -38.22 -10.21
C LEU A 92 39.50 -39.62 -9.59
N GLY A 93 38.26 -40.10 -9.47
CA GLY A 93 37.94 -41.38 -8.83
C GLY A 93 37.98 -41.37 -7.29
N GLU A 94 38.14 -40.20 -6.67
CA GLU A 94 38.12 -40.03 -5.20
C GLU A 94 36.70 -40.02 -4.62
N LEU A 95 35.70 -39.72 -5.46
CA LEU A 95 34.29 -39.67 -5.10
C LEU A 95 33.46 -40.63 -5.96
N GLU A 96 32.55 -41.36 -5.33
CA GLU A 96 31.61 -42.22 -6.06
C GLU A 96 30.59 -41.39 -6.87
N MET A 97 30.14 -41.95 -8.01
CA MET A 97 29.12 -41.32 -8.87
C MET A 97 27.85 -40.93 -8.10
N GLY A 98 27.40 -41.77 -7.16
CA GLY A 98 26.20 -41.50 -6.36
C GLY A 98 26.33 -40.22 -5.51
N GLN A 99 27.50 -39.97 -4.94
CA GLN A 99 27.78 -38.77 -4.14
C GLN A 99 27.85 -37.52 -5.01
N TYR A 100 28.44 -37.62 -6.21
CA TYR A 100 28.41 -36.54 -7.20
C TYR A 100 26.98 -36.17 -7.59
N LEU A 101 26.13 -37.15 -7.91
CA LEU A 101 24.73 -36.89 -8.29
C LEU A 101 23.92 -36.26 -7.15
N LEU A 102 24.20 -36.60 -5.89
CA LEU A 102 23.60 -35.93 -4.74
C LEU A 102 24.04 -34.47 -4.63
N ALA A 103 25.31 -34.16 -4.91
CA ALA A 103 25.81 -32.78 -4.94
C ALA A 103 25.16 -31.95 -6.06
N GLU A 104 25.00 -32.54 -7.25
CA GLU A 104 24.29 -31.91 -8.38
C GLU A 104 22.82 -31.67 -8.05
N ARG A 105 22.13 -32.63 -7.45
CA ARG A 105 20.75 -32.44 -6.98
C ARG A 105 20.66 -31.29 -5.99
N ALA A 106 21.56 -31.25 -5.01
CA ALA A 106 21.58 -30.18 -4.01
C ALA A 106 21.82 -28.80 -4.67
N LEU A 107 22.64 -28.72 -5.72
CA LEU A 107 22.84 -27.50 -6.49
C LEU A 107 21.55 -27.07 -7.20
N LEU A 108 20.84 -27.99 -7.85
CA LEU A 108 19.57 -27.70 -8.53
C LEU A 108 18.49 -27.22 -7.56
N ASP A 109 18.35 -27.87 -6.40
CA ASP A 109 17.41 -27.48 -5.35
C ASP A 109 17.70 -26.05 -4.86
N ARG A 110 18.99 -25.68 -4.77
CA ARG A 110 19.41 -24.33 -4.36
C ARG A 110 19.22 -23.30 -5.46
N ALA A 111 19.39 -23.67 -6.71
CA ALA A 111 19.09 -22.80 -7.85
C ALA A 111 17.58 -22.48 -7.91
N LEU A 112 16.74 -23.47 -7.65
CA LEU A 112 15.29 -23.27 -7.55
C LEU A 112 14.92 -22.35 -6.38
N ALA A 113 15.54 -22.54 -5.21
CA ALA A 113 15.33 -21.68 -4.04
C ALA A 113 15.71 -20.22 -4.33
N GLU A 114 16.87 -19.96 -4.95
CA GLU A 114 17.29 -18.62 -5.34
C GLU A 114 16.33 -17.97 -6.35
N GLN A 115 15.91 -18.72 -7.37
CA GLN A 115 14.97 -18.22 -8.39
C GLN A 115 13.62 -17.84 -7.76
N SER A 116 13.13 -18.65 -6.83
CA SER A 116 11.88 -18.37 -6.09
C SER A 116 12.01 -17.10 -5.24
N ALA A 117 13.13 -16.94 -4.53
CA ALA A 117 13.39 -15.77 -3.70
C ALA A 117 13.57 -14.50 -4.54
N ARG A 118 14.25 -14.61 -5.69
CA ARG A 118 14.41 -13.51 -6.66
C ARG A 118 13.06 -13.03 -7.19
N THR A 119 12.18 -13.98 -7.54
CA THR A 119 10.83 -13.66 -8.03
C THR A 119 10.03 -12.95 -6.94
N ALA A 120 10.05 -13.45 -5.71
CA ALA A 120 9.37 -12.82 -4.59
C ALA A 120 9.89 -11.40 -4.30
N ALA A 121 11.21 -11.20 -4.25
CA ALA A 121 11.81 -9.88 -4.05
C ALA A 121 11.48 -8.90 -5.18
N THR A 122 11.51 -9.36 -6.42
CA THR A 122 11.15 -8.53 -7.59
C THR A 122 9.68 -8.13 -7.56
N THR A 123 8.79 -9.06 -7.25
CA THR A 123 7.36 -8.77 -7.10
C THR A 123 7.11 -7.77 -5.96
N ALA A 124 7.78 -7.94 -4.82
CA ALA A 124 7.65 -6.99 -3.70
C ALA A 124 8.11 -5.58 -4.09
N ALA A 125 9.20 -5.45 -4.86
CA ALA A 125 9.67 -4.17 -5.37
C ALA A 125 8.62 -3.50 -6.29
N TRP A 126 7.95 -4.27 -7.15
CA TRP A 126 6.86 -3.75 -8.00
C TRP A 126 5.63 -3.34 -7.19
N VAL A 127 5.23 -4.15 -6.21
CA VAL A 127 4.10 -3.82 -5.32
C VAL A 127 4.38 -2.54 -4.55
N LEU A 128 5.60 -2.36 -4.04
CA LEU A 128 5.98 -1.12 -3.36
C LEU A 128 5.89 0.11 -4.28
N ARG A 129 6.34 0.01 -5.53
CA ARG A 129 6.19 1.10 -6.51
C ARG A 129 4.72 1.39 -6.83
N LEU A 130 3.91 0.35 -6.97
CA LEU A 130 2.47 0.47 -7.19
C LEU A 130 1.80 1.21 -6.02
N ARG A 131 2.09 0.78 -4.79
CA ARG A 131 1.54 1.36 -3.54
C ARG A 131 2.02 2.79 -3.30
N ALA A 132 3.26 3.10 -3.68
CA ALA A 132 3.81 4.45 -3.61
C ALA A 132 3.21 5.41 -4.66
N GLY A 133 2.29 4.94 -5.51
CA GLY A 133 1.68 5.77 -6.55
C GLY A 133 2.58 6.04 -7.75
N GLN A 134 3.83 5.55 -7.75
CA GLN A 134 4.82 5.84 -8.79
C GLN A 134 4.43 5.30 -10.16
N LEU A 135 3.70 4.17 -10.20
CA LEU A 135 3.21 3.61 -11.46
C LEU A 135 1.99 4.37 -12.02
N TRP A 136 1.27 5.09 -11.16
CA TRP A 136 0.09 5.87 -11.58
C TRP A 136 0.47 7.28 -12.03
N SER A 137 1.54 7.87 -11.45
CA SER A 137 2.06 9.16 -11.88
C SER A 137 2.61 9.15 -13.31
N ASP A 138 3.26 8.05 -13.71
CA ASP A 138 3.82 7.89 -15.06
C ASP A 138 2.71 7.76 -16.12
N ALA A 139 1.56 7.18 -15.76
CA ALA A 139 0.41 7.03 -16.66
C ALA A 139 -0.43 8.32 -16.81
N LEU A 140 -0.26 9.29 -15.90
CA LEU A 140 -0.99 10.56 -15.89
C LEU A 140 -0.16 11.73 -16.44
N GLN A 141 1.08 11.49 -16.88
CA GLN A 141 1.85 12.48 -17.65
C GLN A 141 1.46 12.39 -19.15
N PRO A 142 1.10 13.52 -19.80
CA PRO A 142 0.74 13.55 -21.22
C PRO A 142 1.93 13.29 -22.15
#